data_AF-A0A528BDY8-F1
#
_entry.id   AF-A0A528BDY8-F1
#
_cell.length_a   1.000
_cell.length_b   1.000
_cell.length_c   1.000
_cell.angle_alpha   90.00
_cell.angle_beta   90.00
_cell.angle_gamma   90.00
#
_symmetry.space_group_name_H-M   'P 1'
#
loop_
_entity.id
_entity.type
_entity.pdbx_description
1 polymer ?
#
loop_
_entity_poly.entity_id
_entity_poly.type
_entity_poly.pdbx_seq_one_letter_code
_entity_poly.pdbx_strand_id
1 'polypeptide(L)'
;RLVDPLNIGRVIARPFIGETAASFERTHNRRDYSVPPPEPTLLDRLTARGSRVIAVGKIGDIFAHRGISEVRKAAGNMAMFDKALGAMDDAGDGDLVFANFVDFDTEFGHRRDVAGYAAALEAFDRRLPEALARLREGDLLILTADHGNDPTWHGTDHTRERIPVIGTGPGFGGDIGLRTTFADIGETVAEHLGLARGRHGTSFYAT
;
A
#
# COMPACT_ATOMS: atom_id res chain seq x y z
N ARG A 1 -11.34 22.93 -0.73
CA ARG A 1 -12.62 22.36 -0.25
C ARG A 1 -13.74 22.65 -1.27
N LEU A 2 -13.53 22.34 -2.56
CA LEU A 2 -14.49 22.66 -3.64
C LEU A 2 -15.38 21.46 -4.01
N VAL A 3 -14.93 20.24 -3.69
CA VAL A 3 -15.57 18.99 -4.10
C VAL A 3 -15.94 18.10 -2.92
N ASP A 4 -15.77 18.59 -1.70
CA ASP A 4 -16.04 17.86 -0.46
C ASP A 4 -17.51 17.36 -0.40
N PRO A 5 -18.54 18.14 -0.78
CA PRO A 5 -19.93 17.66 -0.81
C PRO A 5 -20.19 16.52 -1.81
N LEU A 6 -19.28 16.30 -2.76
CA LEU A 6 -19.39 15.28 -3.79
C LEU A 6 -18.63 13.98 -3.43
N ASN A 7 -17.99 13.94 -2.25
CA ASN A 7 -17.18 12.80 -1.79
C ASN A 7 -16.11 12.33 -2.79
N ILE A 8 -15.49 13.27 -3.51
CA ILE A 8 -14.39 12.98 -4.44
C ILE A 8 -13.11 12.71 -3.65
N GLY A 9 -12.61 11.46 -3.72
CA GLY A 9 -11.41 11.04 -2.98
C GLY A 9 -10.11 11.71 -3.43
N ARG A 10 -10.01 12.10 -4.71
CA ARG A 10 -8.82 12.75 -5.28
C ARG A 10 -9.15 13.62 -6.47
N VAL A 11 -8.59 14.83 -6.50
CA VAL A 11 -8.54 15.68 -7.70
C VAL A 11 -7.15 15.60 -8.32
N ILE A 12 -7.04 15.36 -9.62
CA ILE A 12 -5.76 15.23 -10.32
C ILE A 12 -5.61 16.31 -11.37
N ALA A 13 -4.61 17.18 -11.21
CA ALA A 13 -4.16 18.07 -12.28
C ALA A 13 -3.33 17.26 -13.29
N ARG A 14 -3.78 17.23 -14.56
CA ARG A 14 -3.10 16.57 -15.68
C ARG A 14 -2.67 17.60 -16.73
N PRO A 15 -1.65 18.43 -16.44
CA PRO A 15 -1.16 19.40 -17.40
C PRO A 15 -0.54 18.70 -18.61
N PHE A 16 -0.82 19.23 -19.80
CA PHE A 16 -0.26 18.81 -21.06
C PHE A 16 0.34 20.00 -21.80
N ILE A 17 1.27 19.73 -22.71
CA ILE A 17 1.78 20.65 -23.72
C ILE A 17 1.32 20.18 -25.11
N GLY A 18 1.61 20.96 -26.14
CA GLY A 18 1.18 20.72 -27.51
C GLY A 18 0.01 21.63 -27.91
N GLU A 19 -0.20 21.81 -29.20
CA GLU A 19 -1.21 22.73 -29.76
C GLU A 19 -2.30 21.99 -30.55
N THR A 20 -2.06 20.72 -30.89
CA THR A 20 -2.94 19.90 -31.72
C THR A 20 -3.19 18.53 -31.09
N ALA A 21 -4.28 17.87 -31.46
CA ALA A 21 -4.60 16.52 -30.98
C ALA A 21 -3.46 15.51 -31.22
N ALA A 22 -2.68 15.69 -32.28
CA ALA A 22 -1.52 14.85 -32.60
C ALA A 22 -0.25 15.20 -31.80
N SER A 23 -0.18 16.39 -31.20
CA SER A 23 1.01 16.88 -30.47
C SER A 23 0.79 16.98 -28.96
N PHE A 24 -0.39 16.64 -28.44
CA PHE A 24 -0.64 16.69 -27.01
C PHE A 24 0.19 15.66 -26.24
N GLU A 25 1.00 16.16 -25.31
CA GLU A 25 1.83 15.34 -24.43
C GLU A 25 1.59 15.73 -22.97
N ARG A 26 1.30 14.75 -22.10
CA ARG A 26 1.18 14.99 -20.67
C ARG A 26 2.55 15.32 -20.09
N THR A 27 2.64 16.41 -19.34
CA THR A 27 3.89 16.81 -18.68
C THR A 27 4.11 16.04 -17.37
N HIS A 28 5.31 16.17 -16.83
CA HIS A 28 5.66 15.66 -15.49
C HIS A 28 5.03 16.48 -14.34
N ASN A 29 4.41 17.64 -14.62
CA ASN A 29 3.80 18.54 -13.62
C ASN A 29 2.45 18.04 -13.06
N ARG A 30 2.20 16.72 -13.13
CA ARG A 30 1.03 16.08 -12.52
C ARG A 30 1.01 16.39 -11.03
N ARG A 31 -0.16 16.80 -10.52
CA ARG A 31 -0.38 16.99 -9.08
C ARG A 31 -1.67 16.33 -8.63
N ASP A 32 -1.58 15.55 -7.57
CA ASP A 32 -2.69 14.81 -6.97
C ASP A 32 -3.04 15.49 -5.64
N TYR A 33 -4.32 15.82 -5.47
CA TYR A 33 -4.87 16.41 -4.26
C TYR A 33 -5.83 15.39 -3.64
N SER A 34 -5.30 14.58 -2.72
CA SER A 34 -6.07 13.56 -1.99
C SER A 34 -6.72 14.16 -0.74
N VAL A 35 -7.89 13.64 -0.37
CA VAL A 35 -8.50 13.94 0.93
C VAL A 35 -7.64 13.28 2.03
N PRO A 36 -7.23 14.01 3.08
CA PRO A 36 -6.48 13.42 4.17
C PRO A 36 -7.34 12.43 4.97
N PRO A 37 -6.74 11.41 5.60
CA PRO A 37 -7.47 10.53 6.51
C PRO A 37 -8.23 11.34 7.58
N PRO A 38 -9.49 10.98 7.90
CA PRO A 38 -10.36 11.76 8.78
C PRO A 38 -9.88 11.80 10.23
N GLU A 39 -9.07 10.82 10.64
CA GLU A 39 -8.49 10.69 11.98
C GLU A 39 -6.99 10.35 11.89
N PRO A 40 -6.19 10.58 12.95
CA PRO A 40 -4.82 10.09 13.01
C PRO A 40 -4.74 8.58 12.77
N THR A 41 -3.81 8.18 11.91
CA THR A 41 -3.58 6.79 11.50
C THR A 41 -2.44 6.14 12.30
N LEU A 42 -2.14 4.87 12.02
CA LEU A 42 -0.90 4.23 12.46
C LEU A 42 0.34 5.05 12.07
N LEU A 43 0.34 5.63 10.86
CA LEU A 43 1.49 6.37 10.31
C LEU A 43 1.75 7.65 11.10
N ASP A 44 0.69 8.35 11.50
CA ASP A 44 0.76 9.50 12.40
C ASP A 44 1.35 9.12 13.77
N ARG A 45 0.88 8.01 14.35
CA ARG A 45 1.35 7.55 15.66
C ARG A 45 2.83 7.17 15.64
N LEU A 46 3.29 6.50 14.58
CA LEU A 46 4.70 6.13 14.39
C LEU A 46 5.58 7.37 14.26
N THR A 47 5.23 8.27 13.35
CA THR A 47 6.04 9.48 13.11
C THR A 47 6.05 10.42 14.32
N ALA A 48 4.95 10.51 15.08
CA ALA A 48 4.89 11.31 16.30
C ALA A 48 5.89 10.89 17.39
N ARG A 49 6.31 9.61 17.41
CA ARG A 49 7.33 9.11 18.34
C ARG A 49 8.75 9.04 17.75
N GLY A 50 8.95 9.58 16.55
CA GLY A 50 10.27 9.64 15.89
C GLY A 50 10.61 8.44 14.98
N SER A 51 9.73 7.44 14.85
CA SER A 51 9.89 6.36 13.87
C SER A 51 9.73 6.88 12.44
N ARG A 52 10.44 6.27 11.48
CA ARG A 52 10.26 6.57 10.05
C ARG A 52 9.16 5.71 9.43
N VAL A 53 8.39 6.32 8.55
CA VAL A 53 7.50 5.62 7.62
C VAL A 53 8.06 5.82 6.21
N ILE A 54 8.62 4.76 5.65
CA ILE A 54 9.16 4.72 4.28
C ILE A 54 8.06 4.21 3.36
N ALA A 55 7.35 5.14 2.72
CA ALA A 55 6.28 4.84 1.78
C ALA A 55 6.84 4.49 0.41
N VAL A 56 6.41 3.37 -0.13
CA VAL A 56 6.84 2.85 -1.43
C VAL A 56 5.64 2.84 -2.36
N GLY A 57 5.71 3.63 -3.44
CA GLY A 57 4.69 3.68 -4.49
C GLY A 57 3.60 4.69 -4.19
N LYS A 58 2.35 4.24 -4.19
CA LYS A 58 1.17 5.10 -4.01
C LYS A 58 0.84 5.44 -2.57
N ILE A 59 1.47 4.79 -1.58
CA ILE A 59 1.17 5.00 -0.16
C ILE A 59 1.21 6.48 0.22
N GLY A 60 2.25 7.23 -0.19
CA GLY A 60 2.32 8.67 0.08
C GLY A 60 1.10 9.43 -0.44
N ASP A 61 0.67 9.16 -1.67
CA ASP A 61 -0.49 9.85 -2.25
C ASP A 61 -1.82 9.38 -1.62
N ILE A 62 -1.93 8.10 -1.23
CA ILE A 62 -3.13 7.50 -0.59
C ILE A 62 -3.39 8.15 0.76
N PHE A 63 -2.35 8.36 1.56
CA PHE A 63 -2.45 8.97 2.89
C PHE A 63 -2.29 10.50 2.86
N ALA A 64 -2.37 11.14 1.68
CA ALA A 64 -2.17 12.58 1.50
C ALA A 64 -0.87 13.10 2.15
N HIS A 65 0.19 12.28 2.12
CA HIS A 65 1.50 12.50 2.73
C HIS A 65 1.47 12.69 4.26
N ARG A 66 0.36 12.34 4.91
CA ARG A 66 0.20 12.40 6.36
C ARG A 66 0.90 11.21 7.03
N GLY A 67 1.74 11.48 8.02
CA GLY A 67 2.50 10.46 8.75
C GLY A 67 3.56 9.76 7.90
N ILE A 68 4.04 10.39 6.82
CA ILE A 68 5.05 9.83 5.92
C ILE A 68 6.38 10.56 6.09
N SER A 69 7.47 9.81 6.29
CA SER A 69 8.82 10.37 6.43
C SER A 69 9.53 10.46 5.09
N GLU A 70 9.36 9.44 4.24
CA GLU A 70 10.02 9.33 2.94
C GLU A 70 9.07 8.68 1.93
N VAL A 71 9.14 9.09 0.66
CA VAL A 71 8.41 8.44 -0.44
C VAL A 71 9.37 7.99 -1.54
N ARG A 72 9.37 6.68 -1.84
CA ARG A 72 10.09 6.08 -2.97
C ARG A 72 9.12 5.71 -4.08
N LYS A 73 9.38 6.19 -5.29
CA LYS A 73 8.54 5.92 -6.48
C LYS A 73 9.36 5.23 -7.56
N ALA A 74 8.70 4.33 -8.27
CA ALA A 74 9.16 3.70 -9.50
C ALA A 74 7.95 3.38 -10.38
N ALA A 75 8.20 3.03 -11.64
CA ALA A 75 7.16 2.59 -12.57
C ALA A 75 7.20 1.06 -12.69
N GLY A 76 6.05 0.43 -12.54
CA GLY A 76 5.90 -1.02 -12.65
C GLY A 76 6.21 -1.79 -11.37
N ASN A 77 5.54 -2.91 -11.16
CA ASN A 77 5.65 -3.73 -9.94
C ASN A 77 7.08 -4.18 -9.64
N MET A 78 7.89 -4.53 -10.65
CA MET A 78 9.26 -5.03 -10.42
C MET A 78 10.21 -3.94 -9.94
N ALA A 79 10.19 -2.76 -10.55
CA ALA A 79 11.00 -1.64 -10.09
C ALA A 79 10.48 -1.11 -8.73
N MET A 80 9.17 -1.20 -8.48
CA MET A 80 8.59 -0.95 -7.18
C MET A 80 9.09 -1.95 -6.11
N PHE A 81 9.28 -3.21 -6.49
CA PHE A 81 9.84 -4.24 -5.61
C PHE A 81 11.29 -3.93 -5.25
N ASP A 82 12.09 -3.47 -6.22
CA ASP A 82 13.47 -3.03 -5.95
C ASP A 82 13.51 -1.85 -4.96
N LYS A 83 12.56 -0.90 -5.07
CA LYS A 83 12.41 0.19 -4.09
C LYS A 83 11.98 -0.32 -2.71
N ALA A 84 11.14 -1.34 -2.65
CA ALA A 84 10.74 -1.97 -1.39
C ALA A 84 11.93 -2.67 -0.72
N LEU A 85 12.72 -3.44 -1.47
CA LEU A 85 13.92 -4.10 -0.94
C LEU A 85 14.95 -3.10 -0.42
N GLY A 86 15.23 -2.04 -1.19
CA GLY A 86 16.10 -0.97 -0.68
C GLY A 86 15.53 -0.25 0.54
N ALA A 87 14.20 -0.13 0.65
CA ALA A 87 13.58 0.44 1.86
C ALA A 87 13.71 -0.48 3.07
N MET A 88 13.65 -1.81 2.87
CA MET A 88 13.93 -2.79 3.93
C MET A 88 15.40 -2.71 4.37
N ASP A 89 16.33 -2.59 3.43
CA ASP A 89 17.75 -2.45 3.73
C ASP A 89 18.04 -1.19 4.57
N ASP A 90 17.36 -0.09 4.26
CA ASP A 90 17.52 1.21 4.94
C ASP A 90 16.74 1.34 6.26
N ALA A 91 15.75 0.48 6.51
CA ALA A 91 14.91 0.55 7.70
C ALA A 91 15.70 0.18 8.98
N GLY A 92 15.43 0.94 10.06
CA GLY A 92 15.97 0.67 11.39
C GLY A 92 14.88 0.19 12.34
N ASP A 93 15.28 -0.11 13.58
CA ASP A 93 14.37 -0.58 14.62
C ASP A 93 13.22 0.41 14.85
N GLY A 94 11.99 -0.12 14.82
CA GLY A 94 10.79 0.67 15.05
C GLY A 94 10.28 1.45 13.83
N ASP A 95 10.93 1.36 12.67
CA ASP A 95 10.47 1.94 11.40
C ASP A 95 9.40 1.06 10.72
N LEU A 96 8.68 1.65 9.76
CA LEU A 96 7.71 0.95 8.91
C LEU A 96 8.02 1.18 7.43
N VAL A 97 8.26 0.10 6.70
CA VAL A 97 8.23 0.09 5.23
C VAL A 97 6.82 -0.26 4.79
N PHE A 98 6.17 0.63 4.03
CA PHE A 98 4.81 0.40 3.54
C PHE A 98 4.78 0.55 2.02
N ALA A 99 4.60 -0.58 1.32
CA ALA A 99 4.62 -0.65 -0.13
C ALA A 99 3.24 -0.93 -0.73
N ASN A 100 2.95 -0.28 -1.86
CA ASN A 100 1.79 -0.58 -2.70
C ASN A 100 2.22 -0.91 -4.13
N PHE A 101 1.78 -2.08 -4.62
CA PHE A 101 2.05 -2.62 -5.95
C PHE A 101 0.82 -2.46 -6.83
N VAL A 102 0.74 -1.34 -7.53
CA VAL A 102 -0.52 -0.84 -8.12
C VAL A 102 -0.88 -1.47 -9.47
N ASP A 103 0.06 -2.15 -10.14
CA ASP A 103 -0.20 -2.65 -11.51
C ASP A 103 -1.29 -3.74 -11.53
N PHE A 104 -1.41 -4.52 -10.45
CA PHE A 104 -2.49 -5.50 -10.27
C PHE A 104 -3.86 -4.88 -10.52
N ASP A 105 -4.07 -3.68 -9.99
CA ASP A 105 -5.31 -2.93 -10.12
C ASP A 105 -5.38 -2.17 -11.45
N THR A 106 -4.36 -1.35 -11.73
CA THR A 106 -4.40 -0.34 -12.79
C THR A 106 -4.11 -0.88 -14.20
N GLU A 107 -3.26 -1.89 -14.31
CA GLU A 107 -2.86 -2.47 -15.60
C GLU A 107 -3.65 -3.74 -15.93
N PHE A 108 -4.10 -4.50 -14.92
CA PHE A 108 -4.72 -5.82 -15.15
C PHE A 108 -6.17 -5.90 -14.69
N GLY A 109 -6.48 -5.58 -13.43
CA GLY A 109 -7.82 -5.69 -12.84
C GLY A 109 -8.87 -4.85 -13.59
N HIS A 110 -8.66 -3.53 -13.65
CA HIS A 110 -9.58 -2.61 -14.35
C HIS A 110 -9.69 -2.88 -15.86
N ARG A 111 -8.67 -3.53 -16.46
CA ARG A 111 -8.63 -3.89 -17.88
C ARG A 111 -9.22 -5.28 -18.16
N ARG A 112 -9.61 -6.03 -17.13
CA ARG A 112 -10.12 -7.40 -17.23
C ARG A 112 -9.15 -8.33 -17.97
N ASP A 113 -7.85 -8.14 -17.73
CA ASP A 113 -6.78 -8.94 -18.33
C ASP A 113 -6.38 -10.08 -17.38
N VAL A 114 -7.04 -11.23 -17.55
CA VAL A 114 -6.81 -12.43 -16.72
C VAL A 114 -5.37 -12.93 -16.87
N ALA A 115 -4.84 -13.00 -18.09
CA ALA A 115 -3.51 -13.55 -18.34
C ALA A 115 -2.42 -12.63 -17.79
N GLY A 116 -2.56 -11.32 -17.99
CA GLY A 116 -1.67 -10.32 -17.43
C GLY A 116 -1.68 -10.31 -15.89
N TYR A 117 -2.86 -10.40 -15.27
CA TYR A 117 -2.98 -10.47 -13.81
C TYR A 117 -2.25 -11.71 -13.26
N ALA A 118 -2.50 -12.89 -13.84
CA ALA A 118 -1.84 -14.13 -13.42
C ALA A 118 -0.31 -14.03 -13.56
N ALA A 119 0.19 -13.56 -14.71
CA ALA A 119 1.62 -13.39 -14.94
C ALA A 119 2.26 -12.38 -13.95
N ALA A 120 1.54 -11.31 -13.60
CA ALA A 120 1.99 -10.33 -12.62
C ALA A 120 2.09 -10.93 -11.21
N LEU A 121 1.13 -11.79 -10.82
CA LEU A 121 1.15 -12.48 -9.52
C LEU A 121 2.35 -13.44 -9.44
N GLU A 122 2.59 -14.24 -10.49
CA GLU A 122 3.75 -15.13 -10.55
C GLU A 122 5.08 -14.36 -10.55
N ALA A 123 5.13 -13.21 -11.22
CA ALA A 123 6.33 -12.35 -11.20
C ALA A 123 6.60 -11.78 -9.81
N PHE A 124 5.57 -11.38 -9.08
CA PHE A 124 5.68 -10.93 -7.70
C PHE A 124 6.12 -12.05 -6.76
N ASP A 125 5.51 -13.23 -6.87
CA ASP A 125 5.83 -14.41 -6.05
C ASP A 125 7.30 -14.81 -6.19
N ARG A 126 7.85 -14.83 -7.41
CA ARG A 126 9.27 -15.13 -7.67
C ARG A 126 10.24 -14.19 -6.95
N ARG A 127 9.83 -12.98 -6.58
CA ARG A 127 10.65 -12.00 -5.86
C ARG A 127 10.51 -12.11 -4.34
N LEU A 128 9.47 -12.77 -3.81
CA LEU A 128 9.25 -12.91 -2.37
C LEU A 128 10.44 -13.51 -1.60
N PRO A 129 11.18 -14.51 -2.12
CA PRO A 129 12.38 -15.02 -1.46
C PRO A 129 13.43 -13.93 -1.16
N GLU A 130 13.56 -12.90 -2.00
CA GLU A 130 14.49 -11.79 -1.77
C GLU A 130 14.07 -10.91 -0.60
N ALA A 131 12.77 -10.71 -0.40
CA ALA A 131 12.24 -9.95 0.73
C ALA A 131 12.39 -10.77 2.03
N LEU A 132 12.04 -12.05 1.99
CA LEU A 132 12.16 -12.95 3.13
C LEU A 132 13.61 -13.07 3.62
N ALA A 133 14.59 -13.13 2.70
CA ALA A 133 16.01 -13.20 3.04
C ALA A 133 16.57 -11.92 3.69
N ARG A 134 15.85 -10.80 3.62
CA ARG A 134 16.25 -9.51 4.24
C ARG A 134 15.68 -9.31 5.64
N LEU A 135 14.70 -10.11 6.04
CA LEU A 135 14.11 -10.00 7.37
C LEU A 135 15.16 -10.36 8.43
N ARG A 136 15.33 -9.46 9.40
CA ARG A 136 16.16 -9.64 10.58
C ARG A 136 15.36 -10.34 11.68
N GLU A 137 16.06 -10.85 12.69
CA GLU A 137 15.40 -11.28 13.91
C GLU A 137 14.61 -10.11 14.51
N GLY A 138 13.32 -10.32 14.74
CA GLY A 138 12.44 -9.25 15.21
C GLY A 138 11.54 -8.64 14.13
N ASP A 139 11.87 -8.79 12.84
CA ASP A 139 11.08 -8.14 11.78
C ASP A 139 9.72 -8.82 11.54
N LEU A 140 8.71 -8.01 11.21
CA LEU A 140 7.38 -8.43 10.77
C LEU A 140 7.17 -8.09 9.30
N LEU A 141 6.83 -9.11 8.50
CA LEU A 141 6.34 -8.95 7.13
C LEU A 141 4.86 -9.34 7.06
N ILE A 142 4.02 -8.46 6.51
CA ILE A 142 2.62 -8.75 6.18
C ILE A 142 2.37 -8.42 4.70
N LEU A 143 1.80 -9.38 3.97
CA LEU A 143 1.27 -9.24 2.62
C LEU A 143 -0.25 -9.22 2.68
N THR A 144 -0.86 -8.25 2.00
CA THR A 144 -2.31 -8.08 2.00
C THR A 144 -2.79 -7.31 0.77
N ALA A 145 -4.10 -7.13 0.64
CA ALA A 145 -4.75 -6.30 -0.38
C ALA A 145 -5.71 -5.30 0.30
N ASP A 146 -6.29 -4.39 -0.47
CA ASP A 146 -7.23 -3.38 0.02
C ASP A 146 -8.67 -3.57 -0.52
N HIS A 147 -8.83 -4.34 -1.59
CA HIS A 147 -10.11 -4.77 -2.15
C HIS A 147 -9.89 -5.89 -3.17
N GLY A 148 -10.97 -6.36 -3.80
CA GLY A 148 -10.91 -7.20 -4.99
C GLY A 148 -10.90 -6.34 -6.27
N ASN A 149 -10.37 -6.91 -7.35
CA ASN A 149 -10.57 -6.39 -8.70
C ASN A 149 -10.52 -7.55 -9.70
N ASP A 150 -11.53 -8.42 -9.63
CA ASP A 150 -11.61 -9.66 -10.39
C ASP A 150 -11.53 -9.40 -11.92
N PRO A 151 -10.49 -9.88 -12.62
CA PRO A 151 -10.30 -9.64 -14.05
C PRO A 151 -11.32 -10.38 -14.94
N THR A 152 -12.14 -11.28 -14.37
CA THR A 152 -13.25 -11.94 -15.08
C THR A 152 -14.59 -11.26 -14.86
N TRP A 153 -14.65 -10.28 -13.95
CA TRP A 153 -15.88 -9.59 -13.62
C TRP A 153 -16.34 -8.66 -14.76
N HIS A 154 -17.64 -8.43 -14.83
CA HIS A 154 -18.20 -7.49 -15.80
C HIS A 154 -17.90 -6.03 -15.40
N GLY A 155 -18.04 -5.10 -16.36
CA GLY A 155 -17.70 -3.69 -16.15
C GLY A 155 -16.21 -3.49 -15.86
N THR A 156 -15.87 -2.36 -15.24
CA THR A 156 -14.47 -1.96 -15.00
C THR A 156 -14.20 -1.54 -13.57
N ASP A 157 -15.13 -1.74 -12.63
CA ASP A 157 -14.97 -1.29 -11.24
C ASP A 157 -14.43 -2.41 -10.33
N HIS A 158 -14.02 -2.05 -9.11
CA HIS A 158 -13.57 -2.97 -8.08
C HIS A 158 -14.67 -3.95 -7.64
N THR A 159 -14.24 -5.07 -7.07
CA THR A 159 -15.10 -6.10 -6.51
C THR A 159 -15.00 -6.14 -4.99
N ARG A 160 -16.13 -6.36 -4.31
CA ARG A 160 -16.18 -6.40 -2.84
C ARG A 160 -15.80 -7.80 -2.33
N GLU A 161 -14.51 -8.01 -2.13
CA GLU A 161 -13.95 -9.31 -1.74
C GLU A 161 -13.27 -9.29 -0.36
N ARG A 162 -13.03 -10.48 0.18
CA ARG A 162 -12.11 -10.66 1.31
C ARG A 162 -10.68 -10.55 0.79
N ILE A 163 -9.80 -9.97 1.60
CA ILE A 163 -8.37 -9.86 1.30
C ILE A 163 -7.59 -10.97 2.01
N PRO A 164 -6.46 -11.45 1.44
CA PRO A 164 -5.55 -12.29 2.19
C PRO A 164 -4.80 -11.46 3.24
N VAL A 165 -4.45 -12.08 4.36
CA VAL A 165 -3.48 -11.54 5.32
C VAL A 165 -2.50 -12.66 5.62
N ILE A 166 -1.32 -12.58 5.02
CA ILE A 166 -0.30 -13.63 5.08
C ILE A 166 1.01 -12.96 5.48
N GLY A 167 1.75 -13.57 6.40
CA GLY A 167 2.95 -12.94 6.91
C GLY A 167 3.80 -13.86 7.78
N THR A 168 4.92 -13.31 8.21
CA THR A 168 5.85 -13.95 9.14
C THR A 168 6.43 -12.90 10.08
N GLY A 169 6.74 -13.30 11.30
CA GLY A 169 7.36 -12.43 12.31
C GLY A 169 7.35 -13.07 13.69
N PRO A 170 7.97 -12.43 14.69
CA PRO A 170 8.01 -12.95 16.06
C PRO A 170 6.60 -13.16 16.61
N GLY A 171 6.35 -14.32 17.23
CA GLY A 171 5.03 -14.64 17.80
C GLY A 171 3.95 -15.01 16.76
N PHE A 172 4.26 -15.01 15.46
CA PHE A 172 3.36 -15.56 14.45
C PHE A 172 3.59 -17.04 14.21
N GLY A 173 2.49 -17.79 14.18
CA GLY A 173 2.45 -19.19 13.78
C GLY A 173 1.01 -19.66 13.66
N GLY A 174 0.62 -20.13 12.47
CA GLY A 174 -0.69 -20.71 12.23
C GLY A 174 -1.75 -19.73 11.70
N ASP A 175 -3.01 -20.16 11.79
CA ASP A 175 -4.18 -19.45 11.29
C ASP A 175 -4.59 -18.31 12.24
N ILE A 176 -4.76 -17.10 11.71
CA ILE A 176 -5.22 -15.91 12.45
C ILE A 176 -6.75 -15.78 12.49
N GLY A 177 -7.44 -16.70 11.84
CA GLY A 177 -8.89 -16.72 11.65
C GLY A 177 -9.39 -15.60 10.75
N LEU A 178 -10.71 -15.54 10.59
CA LEU A 178 -11.35 -14.46 9.83
C LEU A 178 -11.29 -13.14 10.62
N ARG A 179 -10.72 -12.10 10.01
CA ARG A 179 -10.69 -10.75 10.58
C ARG A 179 -11.96 -9.98 10.20
N THR A 180 -12.48 -9.19 11.14
CA THR A 180 -13.74 -8.43 10.94
C THR A 180 -13.50 -7.05 10.35
N THR A 181 -12.25 -6.56 10.38
CA THR A 181 -11.86 -5.26 9.82
C THR A 181 -10.38 -5.26 9.40
N PHE A 182 -10.05 -4.49 8.36
CA PHE A 182 -8.65 -4.28 7.95
C PHE A 182 -7.83 -3.54 9.01
N ALA A 183 -8.51 -2.82 9.91
CA ALA A 183 -7.87 -2.14 11.03
C ALA A 183 -7.12 -3.12 11.96
N ASP A 184 -7.48 -4.40 11.96
CA ASP A 184 -6.76 -5.44 12.71
C ASP A 184 -5.30 -5.58 12.25
N ILE A 185 -5.02 -5.38 10.95
CA ILE A 185 -3.65 -5.36 10.42
C ILE A 185 -2.88 -4.18 11.03
N GLY A 186 -3.48 -2.99 11.01
CA GLY A 186 -2.86 -1.79 11.57
C GLY A 186 -2.61 -1.88 13.07
N GLU A 187 -3.54 -2.47 13.83
CA GLU A 187 -3.36 -2.67 15.28
C GLU A 187 -2.34 -3.76 15.60
N THR A 188 -2.23 -4.78 14.76
CA THR A 188 -1.17 -5.79 14.90
C THR A 188 0.21 -5.19 14.66
N VAL A 189 0.36 -4.37 13.63
CA VAL A 189 1.61 -3.62 13.39
C VAL A 189 1.87 -2.63 14.53
N ALA A 190 0.84 -1.99 15.08
CA ALA A 190 0.98 -1.10 16.23
C ALA A 190 1.52 -1.85 17.46
N GLU A 191 0.93 -3.00 17.79
CA GLU A 191 1.38 -3.83 18.91
C GLU A 191 2.81 -4.34 18.69
N HIS A 192 3.13 -4.83 17.49
CA HIS A 192 4.49 -5.26 17.12
C HIS A 192 5.53 -4.18 17.42
N LEU A 193 5.20 -2.96 17.00
CA LEU A 193 6.08 -1.81 17.11
C LEU A 193 6.03 -1.16 18.51
N GLY A 194 5.27 -1.70 19.47
CA GLY A 194 5.16 -1.18 20.83
C GLY A 194 4.40 0.15 20.94
N LEU A 195 3.45 0.41 20.03
CA LEU A 195 2.54 1.56 20.11
C LEU A 195 1.34 1.27 21.01
N ALA A 196 0.81 2.32 21.63
CA ALA A 196 -0.47 2.24 22.33
C ALA A 196 -1.61 1.88 21.36
N ARG A 197 -2.52 1.04 21.84
CA ARG A 197 -3.70 0.57 21.10
C ARG A 197 -4.52 1.76 20.56
N GLY A 198 -4.95 1.63 19.31
CA GLY A 198 -5.80 2.59 18.62
C GLY A 198 -7.29 2.37 18.89
N ARG A 199 -8.11 3.16 18.19
CA ARG A 199 -9.58 3.14 18.34
C ARG A 199 -10.26 2.00 17.58
N HIS A 200 -9.63 1.52 16.50
CA HIS A 200 -10.25 0.61 15.55
C HIS A 200 -9.39 -0.63 15.39
N GLY A 201 -10.03 -1.78 15.30
CA GLY A 201 -9.36 -3.06 15.15
C GLY A 201 -8.92 -3.68 16.47
N THR A 202 -8.52 -4.94 16.37
CA THR A 202 -7.94 -5.74 17.43
C THR A 202 -6.77 -6.50 16.82
N SER A 203 -5.60 -6.34 17.42
CA SER A 203 -4.42 -7.09 17.04
C SER A 203 -4.69 -8.59 17.10
N PHE A 204 -4.02 -9.34 16.23
CA PHE A 204 -4.07 -10.79 16.20
C PHE A 204 -2.76 -11.44 16.65
N TYR A 205 -1.87 -10.72 17.33
CA TYR A 205 -0.87 -11.38 18.16
C TYR A 205 -1.56 -12.23 19.23
N ALA A 206 -1.14 -13.48 19.35
CA ALA A 206 -1.48 -14.27 20.52
C ALA A 206 -0.67 -13.73 21.70
N THR A 207 -1.35 -13.07 22.63
CA THR A 207 -0.86 -12.94 24.01
C THR A 207 -0.79 -14.31 24.67
#